data_AF-A0A1X9YGE2-F1
#
_entry.id   AF-A0A1X9YGE2-F1
#
_cell.length_a   1.000
_cell.length_b   1.000
_cell.length_c   1.000
_cell.angle_alpha   90.00
_cell.angle_beta   90.00
_cell.angle_gamma   90.00
#
_symmetry.space_group_name_H-M   'P 1'
#
loop_
_entity.id
_entity.type
_entity.pdbx_description
1 polymer ?
#
loop_
_entity_poly.entity_id
_entity_poly.type
_entity_poly.pdbx_seq_one_letter_code
_entity_poly.pdbx_strand_id
1 'polypeptide(L)'
;MNRILKLSAIMAFAALAACGSKSSDAAADNVEQAYDNQADQLDAVADTTTNEIQADALKDQADALREEGENRADAIEDAGGNAAAAVNAM
;
A
#
# COMPACT_ATOMS: atom_id res chain seq x y z
N MET A 1 29.12 15.62 -19.90
CA MET A 1 27.90 16.35 -20.33
C MET A 1 27.03 15.34 -21.09
N ASN A 2 25.87 14.81 -20.67
CA ASN A 2 24.72 15.34 -19.93
C ASN A 2 24.05 14.21 -19.10
N ARG A 3 24.29 14.14 -17.77
CA ARG A 3 23.61 13.19 -16.86
C ARG A 3 22.77 13.91 -15.79
N ILE A 4 22.29 15.12 -16.10
CA ILE A 4 21.61 16.00 -15.12
C ILE A 4 20.08 16.01 -15.34
N LEU A 5 19.55 15.21 -16.27
CA LEU A 5 18.14 15.29 -16.69
C LEU A 5 17.22 14.19 -16.11
N LYS A 6 17.54 13.62 -14.95
CA LYS A 6 16.70 12.58 -14.29
C LYS A 6 16.37 12.88 -12.83
N LEU A 7 16.40 14.15 -12.41
CA LEU A 7 16.28 14.54 -10.99
C LEU A 7 15.42 15.78 -10.75
N SER A 8 14.35 15.96 -11.52
CA SER A 8 13.52 17.18 -11.43
C SER A 8 12.01 16.92 -11.45
N ALA A 9 11.54 15.82 -10.84
CA ALA A 9 10.09 15.55 -10.75
C ALA A 9 9.59 15.22 -9.32
N ILE A 10 10.26 15.70 -8.26
CA ILE A 10 9.77 15.52 -6.86
C ILE A 10 9.70 16.85 -6.08
N MET A 11 10.16 17.99 -6.63
CA MET A 11 10.07 19.28 -5.93
C MET A 11 8.66 19.87 -5.86
N ALA A 12 7.65 19.31 -6.55
CA ALA A 12 6.26 19.74 -6.38
C ALA A 12 5.64 19.28 -5.04
N PHE A 13 6.27 18.31 -4.35
CA PHE A 13 5.86 17.86 -3.02
C PHE A 13 6.73 18.42 -1.90
N ALA A 14 7.81 19.15 -2.19
CA ALA A 14 8.67 19.72 -1.15
C ALA A 14 7.97 20.80 -0.31
N ALA A 15 6.97 21.51 -0.89
CA ALA A 15 6.11 22.42 -0.15
C ALA A 15 5.11 21.69 0.77
N LEU A 16 4.82 20.41 0.49
CA LEU A 16 3.97 19.55 1.33
C LEU A 16 4.80 18.72 2.33
N ALA A 17 6.08 18.47 2.03
CA ALA A 17 7.01 17.70 2.86
C ALA A 17 7.42 18.42 4.16
N ALA A 18 7.31 19.76 4.22
CA ALA A 18 7.43 20.49 5.48
C ALA A 18 6.23 20.28 6.43
N CYS A 19 5.16 19.61 5.95
CA CYS A 19 3.98 19.22 6.73
C CYS A 19 3.69 17.70 6.68
N GLY A 20 4.60 16.89 6.09
CA GLY A 20 4.23 15.66 5.39
C GLY A 20 4.81 14.33 5.89
N SER A 21 5.44 14.27 7.07
CA SER A 21 5.91 12.99 7.64
C SER A 21 4.78 11.99 7.95
N LYS A 22 3.52 12.42 7.89
CA LYS A 22 2.30 11.59 8.03
C LYS A 22 1.80 10.97 6.73
N SER A 23 2.37 11.33 5.58
CA SER A 23 1.78 10.99 4.28
C SER A 23 2.11 9.58 3.79
N SER A 24 3.21 8.98 4.25
CA SER A 24 3.58 7.60 3.91
C SER A 24 2.72 6.59 4.67
N ASP A 25 2.57 6.75 5.99
CA ASP A 25 1.72 5.87 6.83
C ASP A 25 0.26 5.93 6.35
N ALA A 26 -0.26 7.14 6.10
CA ALA A 26 -1.61 7.29 5.57
C ALA A 26 -1.77 6.67 4.18
N ALA A 27 -0.71 6.60 3.36
CA ALA A 27 -0.77 5.94 2.06
C ALA A 27 -0.73 4.42 2.19
N ALA A 28 0.09 3.89 3.11
CA ALA A 28 0.15 2.47 3.44
C ALA A 28 -1.19 1.98 4.01
N ASP A 29 -1.72 2.66 5.03
CA ASP A 29 -3.04 2.37 5.64
C ASP A 29 -4.18 2.36 4.60
N ASN A 30 -4.17 3.32 3.66
CA ASN A 30 -5.19 3.38 2.61
C ASN A 30 -5.08 2.21 1.62
N VAL A 31 -3.88 1.73 1.36
CA VAL A 31 -3.67 0.56 0.49
C VAL A 31 -4.12 -0.69 1.21
N GLU A 32 -3.67 -0.93 2.44
CA GLU A 32 -4.09 -2.05 3.28
C GLU A 32 -5.62 -2.10 3.37
N GLN A 33 -6.28 -0.99 3.75
CA GLN A 33 -7.75 -0.93 3.79
C GLN A 33 -8.42 -1.22 2.45
N ALA A 34 -7.84 -0.82 1.32
CA ALA A 34 -8.44 -1.10 0.01
C ALA A 34 -8.41 -2.59 -0.31
N TYR A 35 -7.37 -3.30 0.12
CA TYR A 35 -7.25 -4.76 -0.03
C TYR A 35 -8.13 -5.48 0.98
N ASP A 36 -8.17 -5.05 2.25
CA ASP A 36 -9.08 -5.57 3.27
C ASP A 36 -10.54 -5.44 2.85
N ASN A 37 -10.96 -4.28 2.34
CA ASN A 37 -12.33 -4.08 1.87
C ASN A 37 -12.69 -5.00 0.68
N GLN A 38 -11.70 -5.43 -0.12
CA GLN A 38 -11.92 -6.41 -1.18
C GLN A 38 -11.97 -7.83 -0.62
N ALA A 39 -11.08 -8.17 0.32
CA ALA A 39 -11.08 -9.45 1.02
C ALA A 39 -12.39 -9.67 1.79
N ASP A 40 -12.88 -8.66 2.51
CA ASP A 40 -14.15 -8.69 3.25
C ASP A 40 -15.35 -8.93 2.34
N GLN A 41 -15.32 -8.42 1.11
CA GLN A 41 -16.37 -8.72 0.12
C GLN A 41 -16.33 -10.19 -0.31
N LEU A 42 -15.15 -10.77 -0.46
CA LEU A 42 -15.01 -12.20 -0.79
C LEU A 42 -15.46 -13.08 0.39
N ASP A 43 -15.10 -12.72 1.62
CA ASP A 43 -15.56 -13.41 2.83
C ASP A 43 -17.08 -13.33 2.99
N ALA A 44 -17.69 -12.17 2.72
CA ALA A 44 -19.15 -12.04 2.74
C ALA A 44 -19.83 -12.93 1.68
N VAL A 45 -19.21 -13.11 0.51
CA VAL A 45 -19.71 -14.03 -0.52
C VAL A 45 -19.49 -15.49 -0.10
N ALA A 46 -18.37 -15.80 0.56
CA ALA A 46 -18.07 -17.13 1.09
C ALA A 46 -19.10 -17.52 2.17
N ASP A 47 -19.44 -16.59 3.07
CA ASP A 47 -20.39 -16.81 4.17
C ASP A 47 -21.84 -17.00 3.69
N THR A 48 -22.18 -16.43 2.54
CA THR A 48 -23.52 -16.61 1.94
C THR A 48 -23.60 -17.80 0.99
N THR A 49 -22.47 -18.44 0.71
CA THR A 49 -22.38 -19.60 -0.18
C THR A 49 -22.70 -20.90 0.57
N THR A 50 -23.54 -21.75 -0.04
CA THR A 50 -23.93 -23.06 0.53
C THR A 50 -22.99 -24.21 0.15
N ASN A 51 -21.96 -23.92 -0.65
CA ASN A 51 -20.97 -24.88 -1.12
C ASN A 51 -19.63 -24.66 -0.41
N GLU A 52 -19.25 -25.58 0.46
CA GLU A 52 -18.07 -25.43 1.31
C GLU A 52 -16.75 -25.36 0.52
N ILE A 53 -16.62 -26.11 -0.59
CA ILE A 53 -15.42 -26.04 -1.44
C ILE A 53 -15.28 -24.65 -2.09
N GLN A 54 -16.40 -24.06 -2.48
CA GLN A 54 -16.40 -22.70 -3.05
C GLN A 54 -16.14 -21.65 -1.97
N ALA A 55 -16.70 -21.82 -0.77
CA ALA A 55 -16.45 -20.94 0.36
C ALA A 55 -14.97 -20.94 0.76
N ASP A 56 -14.33 -22.11 0.82
CA ASP A 56 -12.89 -22.22 1.12
C ASP A 56 -12.06 -21.54 0.02
N ALA A 57 -12.37 -21.76 -1.26
CA ALA A 57 -11.65 -21.10 -2.35
C ALA A 57 -11.81 -19.57 -2.36
N LEU A 58 -12.93 -19.05 -1.85
CA LEU A 58 -13.15 -17.60 -1.71
C LEU A 58 -12.37 -17.03 -0.51
N LYS A 59 -12.32 -17.76 0.60
CA LYS A 59 -11.53 -17.42 1.78
C LYS A 59 -10.03 -17.43 1.48
N ASP A 60 -9.54 -18.44 0.76
CA ASP A 60 -8.15 -18.49 0.31
C ASP A 60 -7.78 -17.27 -0.57
N GLN A 61 -8.72 -16.80 -1.40
CA GLN A 61 -8.52 -15.59 -2.20
C GLN A 61 -8.56 -14.32 -1.34
N ALA A 62 -9.44 -14.26 -0.34
CA ALA A 62 -9.50 -13.14 0.60
C ALA A 62 -8.18 -13.03 1.39
N ASP A 63 -7.66 -14.14 1.90
CA ASP A 63 -6.38 -14.19 2.62
C ASP A 63 -5.21 -13.78 1.73
N ALA A 64 -5.16 -14.24 0.48
CA ALA A 64 -4.14 -13.81 -0.47
C ALA A 64 -4.19 -12.30 -0.77
N LEU A 65 -5.39 -11.71 -0.81
CA LEU A 65 -5.57 -10.26 -0.98
C LEU A 65 -5.09 -9.47 0.23
N ARG A 66 -5.38 -9.95 1.46
CA ARG A 66 -4.86 -9.33 2.69
C ARG A 66 -3.34 -9.36 2.71
N GLU A 67 -2.73 -10.51 2.43
CA GLU A 67 -1.28 -10.65 2.35
C GLU A 67 -0.67 -9.75 1.25
N GLU A 68 -1.32 -9.62 0.09
CA GLU A 68 -0.87 -8.69 -0.97
C GLU A 68 -0.98 -7.21 -0.54
N GLY A 69 -2.01 -6.87 0.24
CA GLY A 69 -2.23 -5.56 0.83
C GLY A 69 -1.14 -5.20 1.83
N GLU A 70 -0.88 -6.08 2.80
CA GLU A 70 0.20 -5.94 3.80
C GLU A 70 1.56 -5.75 3.12
N ASN A 71 1.91 -6.62 2.17
CA ASN A 71 3.17 -6.53 1.44
C ASN A 71 3.35 -5.19 0.69
N ARG A 72 2.26 -4.61 0.16
CA ARG A 72 2.29 -3.29 -0.48
C ARG A 72 2.37 -2.16 0.52
N ALA A 73 1.65 -2.25 1.64
CA ALA A 73 1.71 -1.29 2.73
C ALA A 73 3.14 -1.22 3.28
N ASP A 74 3.74 -2.36 3.59
CA ASP A 74 5.14 -2.49 4.02
C ASP A 74 6.11 -1.87 3.01
N ALA A 75 5.94 -2.14 1.71
CA ALA A 75 6.79 -1.57 0.67
C ALA A 75 6.67 -0.04 0.58
N ILE A 76 5.49 0.53 0.87
CA ILE A 76 5.25 1.98 0.91
C ILE A 76 5.88 2.59 2.15
N GLU A 77 5.75 1.97 3.32
CA GLU A 77 6.41 2.40 4.55
C GLU A 77 7.93 2.37 4.40
N ASP A 78 8.48 1.28 3.86
CA ASP A 78 9.92 1.13 3.60
C ASP A 78 10.43 2.17 2.61
N ALA A 79 9.68 2.43 1.54
CA ALA A 79 10.02 3.46 0.56
C ALA A 79 9.93 4.87 1.14
N GLY A 80 8.90 5.14 1.96
CA GLY A 80 8.71 6.40 2.68
C GLY A 80 9.80 6.65 3.72
N GLY A 81 10.20 5.62 4.47
CA GLY A 81 11.29 5.64 5.43
C GLY A 81 12.64 5.86 4.77
N ASN A 82 12.93 5.19 3.65
CA ASN A 82 14.15 5.42 2.86
C ASN A 82 14.18 6.81 2.23
N ALA A 83 13.03 7.30 1.71
CA ALA A 83 12.94 8.64 1.16
C ALA A 83 13.16 9.71 2.24
N ALA A 84 12.58 9.53 3.45
CA ALA A 84 12.80 10.39 4.61
C ALA A 84 14.26 10.39 5.08
N ALA A 85 14.92 9.22 5.07
CA ALA A 85 16.34 9.09 5.39
C ALA A 85 17.23 9.78 4.34
N ALA A 86 16.91 9.64 3.05
CA ALA A 86 17.66 10.25 1.95
C ALA A 86 17.55 11.78 1.94
N VAL A 87 16.39 12.35 2.29
CA VAL A 87 16.23 13.81 2.40
C VAL A 87 16.90 14.39 3.65
N ASN A 88 17.00 13.64 4.73
CA ASN A 88 17.69 14.09 5.94
C ASN A 88 19.23 13.93 5.85
N ALA A 89 19.72 13.22 4.84
CA ALA A 89 21.14 13.01 4.56
C ALA A 89 21.71 13.93 3.46
N MET A 90 20.89 14.84 2.89
CA MET A 90 21.26 15.85 1.90
C MET A 90 21.36 17.24 2.53
#